data_AF-A0A447N7C1-F1
#
_entry.id   AF-A0A447N7C1-F1
#
_cell.length_a   1.000
_cell.length_b   1.000
_cell.length_c   1.000
_cell.angle_alpha   90.00
_cell.angle_beta   90.00
_cell.angle_gamma   90.00
#
_symmetry.space_group_name_H-M   'P 1'
#
loop_
_entity.id
_entity.type
_entity.pdbx_description
1 polymer ?
#
loop_
_entity_poly.entity_id
_entity_poly.type
_entity_poly.pdbx_seq_one_letter_code
_entity_poly.pdbx_strand_id
1 'polypeptide(L)'
;MEMTNAQRLILSNQYKMMTMLDPTNAERYRRLQTIIERGYGLQMRELDREFGELTEETCRTIIDIMEMYHALHVSWTNLKDTQAIDERRVTFLGV
;
A
#
# COMPACT_ATOMS: atom_id res chain seq x y z
N MET A 1 -1.64 15.49 -8.10
CA MET A 1 -1.09 16.12 -6.88
C MET A 1 -1.21 17.66 -6.91
N GLU A 2 -2.25 18.21 -6.28
CA GLU A 2 -2.26 19.63 -5.89
C GLU A 2 -1.54 19.79 -4.55
N MET A 3 -0.62 20.75 -4.46
CA MET A 3 0.23 20.89 -3.28
C MET A 3 0.57 22.35 -3.03
N THR A 4 0.40 22.78 -1.78
CA THR A 4 0.69 24.15 -1.34
C THR A 4 2.19 24.45 -1.40
N ASN A 5 2.54 25.74 -1.46
CA ASN A 5 3.94 26.17 -1.41
C ASN A 5 4.64 25.74 -0.11
N ALA A 6 3.91 25.71 1.01
CA ALA A 6 4.44 25.24 2.29
C ALA A 6 4.79 23.74 2.24
N GLN A 7 3.91 22.90 1.68
CA GLN A 7 4.18 21.47 1.50
C GLN A 7 5.36 21.22 0.53
N ARG A 8 5.49 22.01 -0.54
CA ARG A 8 6.67 21.96 -1.43
C ARG A 8 7.96 22.26 -0.69
N LEU A 9 7.95 23.26 0.21
CA LEU A 9 9.11 23.60 1.03
C LEU A 9 9.49 22.47 1.98
N ILE A 10 8.50 21.82 2.61
CA ILE A 10 8.71 20.66 3.48
C ILE A 10 9.38 19.53 2.69
N LEU A 11 8.86 19.17 1.52
CA LEU A 11 9.45 18.11 0.68
C LEU A 11 10.86 18.46 0.19
N SER A 12 11.10 19.70 -0.23
CA SER A 12 12.45 20.15 -0.62
C SER A 12 13.44 19.97 0.55
N ASN A 13 13.03 20.36 1.77
CA ASN A 13 13.86 20.19 2.96
C ASN A 13 14.08 18.70 3.30
N GLN A 14 13.07 17.85 3.14
CA GLN A 14 13.21 16.40 3.32
C GLN A 14 14.22 15.79 2.36
N TYR A 15 14.16 16.10 1.06
CA TYR A 15 15.16 15.60 0.11
C TYR A 15 16.58 16.09 0.40
N LYS A 16 16.74 17.32 0.91
CA LYS A 16 18.04 17.81 1.40
C LYS A 16 18.56 16.96 2.56
N MET A 17 17.72 16.70 3.56
CA MET A 17 18.08 15.85 4.70
C MET A 17 18.41 14.42 4.27
N MET A 18 17.61 13.83 3.37
CA MET A 18 17.87 12.48 2.84
C MET A 18 19.20 12.40 2.08
N THR A 19 19.60 13.45 1.36
CA THR A 19 20.92 13.55 0.72
C THR A 19 22.06 13.57 1.74
N MET A 20 21.85 14.19 2.91
CA MET A 20 22.83 14.20 4.00
C MET A 20 22.92 12.85 4.73
N LEU A 21 21.78 12.17 4.91
CA LEU A 21 21.69 10.88 5.61
C LEU A 21 22.12 9.70 4.75
N ASP A 22 21.84 9.75 3.45
CA ASP A 22 22.17 8.71 2.48
C ASP A 22 22.79 9.32 1.20
N PRO A 23 24.09 9.64 1.24
CA PRO A 23 24.79 10.23 0.10
C PRO A 23 24.83 9.32 -1.13
N THR A 24 24.70 8.01 -0.96
CA THR A 24 24.70 7.03 -2.06
C THR A 24 23.53 7.26 -3.01
N ASN A 25 22.38 7.70 -2.46
CA ASN A 25 21.17 8.03 -3.23
C ASN A 25 21.02 9.54 -3.51
N ALA A 26 22.06 10.34 -3.30
CA ALA A 26 22.02 11.80 -3.41
C ALA A 26 21.55 12.33 -4.78
N GLU A 27 21.86 11.63 -5.87
CA GLU A 27 21.41 12.02 -7.22
C GLU A 27 19.89 11.90 -7.35
N ARG A 28 19.31 10.80 -6.86
CA ARG A 28 17.87 10.57 -6.84
C ARG A 28 17.15 11.67 -6.04
N TYR A 29 17.64 11.99 -4.84
CA TYR A 29 17.02 13.01 -4.00
C TYR A 29 17.13 14.41 -4.59
N ARG A 30 18.28 14.78 -5.19
CA ARG A 30 18.44 16.07 -5.89
C ARG A 30 17.51 16.20 -7.10
N ARG A 31 17.29 15.11 -7.84
CA ARG A 31 16.31 15.07 -8.94
C ARG A 31 14.89 15.33 -8.42
N LEU A 32 14.49 14.64 -7.35
CA LEU A 32 13.17 14.82 -6.73
C LEU A 32 12.98 16.23 -6.16
N GLN A 33 13.99 16.76 -5.47
CA GLN A 33 14.00 18.15 -4.98
C GLN A 33 13.77 19.14 -6.12
N THR A 34 14.47 18.97 -7.25
CA THR A 34 14.30 19.83 -8.44
C THR A 34 12.89 19.76 -9.00
N ILE A 35 12.30 18.57 -9.07
CA ILE A 35 10.91 18.37 -9.54
C ILE A 35 9.93 19.15 -8.67
N ILE A 36 10.09 19.10 -7.34
CA ILE A 36 9.23 19.79 -6.39
C ILE A 36 9.43 21.31 -6.44
N GLU A 37 10.67 21.79 -6.48
CA GLU A 37 10.99 23.22 -6.49
C GLU A 37 10.56 23.90 -7.79
N ARG A 38 10.74 23.23 -8.94
CA ARG A 38 10.37 23.77 -10.25
C ARG A 38 8.94 23.46 -10.67
N GLY A 39 8.23 22.61 -9.91
CA GLY A 39 6.84 22.27 -10.18
C GLY A 39 6.64 21.53 -11.51
N TYR A 40 7.51 20.56 -11.83
CA TYR A 40 7.41 19.82 -13.09
C TYR A 40 6.20 18.87 -13.08
N GLY A 41 5.07 19.33 -13.66
CA GLY A 41 3.78 18.65 -13.55
C GLY A 41 3.75 17.21 -14.04
N LEU A 42 4.49 16.86 -15.10
CA LEU A 42 4.56 15.48 -15.60
C LEU A 42 5.16 14.54 -14.55
N GLN A 43 6.33 14.89 -14.00
CA GLN A 43 7.03 14.10 -13.00
C GLN A 43 6.30 14.11 -11.65
N MET A 44 5.62 15.21 -11.31
CA MET A 44 4.75 15.23 -10.12
C MET A 44 3.57 14.26 -10.26
N ARG A 45 3.03 14.07 -11.48
CA ARG A 45 2.00 13.06 -11.74
C ARG A 45 2.53 11.63 -11.65
N GLU A 46 3.79 11.40 -12.02
CA GLU A 46 4.43 10.10 -11.84
C GLU A 46 4.59 9.75 -10.36
N LEU A 47 4.97 10.73 -9.52
CA LEU A 47 5.03 10.54 -8.06
C LEU A 47 3.66 10.20 -7.46
N ASP A 48 2.60 10.87 -7.93
CA ASP A 48 1.22 10.61 -7.50
C ASP A 48 0.81 9.14 -7.70
N ARG A 49 1.30 8.49 -8.76
CA ARG A 49 1.00 7.09 -9.09
C ARG A 49 1.67 6.08 -8.17
N GLU A 50 2.71 6.47 -7.45
CA GLU A 50 3.35 5.60 -6.44
C GLU A 50 2.47 5.44 -5.20
N PHE A 51 1.48 6.32 -5.00
CA PHE A 51 0.53 6.26 -3.89
C PHE A 51 -0.73 5.50 -4.31
N GLY A 52 -0.77 4.21 -4.01
CA GLY A 52 -1.99 3.42 -4.09
C GLY A 52 -2.92 3.68 -2.90
N GLU A 53 -4.21 3.43 -3.09
CA GLU A 53 -5.22 3.49 -2.03
C GLU A 53 -5.99 2.17 -1.97
N LEU A 54 -6.23 1.69 -0.75
CA LEU A 54 -7.19 0.62 -0.47
C LEU A 54 -8.18 1.15 0.55
N THR A 55 -9.46 1.20 0.19
CA THR A 55 -10.48 1.80 1.07
C THR A 55 -10.66 0.98 2.33
N GLU A 56 -11.03 1.63 3.43
CA GLU A 56 -11.28 0.95 4.71
C GLU A 56 -12.33 -0.16 4.57
N GLU A 57 -13.40 0.09 3.81
CA GLU A 57 -14.44 -0.90 3.51
C GLU A 57 -13.89 -2.13 2.77
N THR A 58 -12.98 -1.90 1.81
CA THR A 58 -12.33 -3.01 1.09
C THR A 58 -11.41 -3.80 2.01
N CYS A 59 -10.62 -3.11 2.85
CA CYS A 59 -9.79 -3.75 3.88
C CYS A 59 -10.64 -4.61 4.83
N ARG A 60 -11.77 -4.08 5.32
CA ARG A 60 -12.71 -4.78 6.20
C ARG A 60 -13.31 -6.01 5.50
N THR A 61 -13.72 -5.86 4.25
CA THR A 61 -14.26 -6.96 3.45
C THR A 61 -13.25 -8.11 3.31
N ILE A 62 -11.97 -7.80 3.06
CA ILE A 62 -10.92 -8.83 2.97
C ILE A 62 -10.77 -9.57 4.31
N ILE A 63 -10.77 -8.84 5.42
CA ILE A 63 -10.70 -9.43 6.77
C ILE A 63 -11.93 -10.31 7.03
N ASP A 64 -13.13 -9.82 6.71
CA ASP A 64 -14.38 -10.56 6.91
C ASP A 64 -14.42 -11.85 6.07
N ILE A 65 -13.86 -11.84 4.85
CA ILE A 65 -13.70 -13.05 4.04
C ILE A 65 -12.75 -14.03 4.73
N MET A 66 -11.60 -13.57 5.23
CA MET A 66 -10.66 -14.43 5.96
C MET A 66 -11.32 -15.04 7.21
N GLU A 67 -12.08 -14.24 7.97
CA GLU A 67 -12.81 -14.68 9.16
C GLU A 67 -13.93 -15.68 8.80
N MET A 68 -14.64 -15.45 7.69
CA MET A 68 -15.63 -16.39 7.18
C MET A 68 -14.99 -17.75 6.86
N TYR A 69 -13.86 -17.77 6.16
CA TYR A 69 -13.14 -19.03 5.88
C TYR A 69 -12.58 -19.68 7.15
N HIS A 70 -12.14 -18.89 8.13
CA HIS A 70 -11.79 -19.41 9.45
C HIS A 70 -12.97 -20.12 10.11
N ALA A 71 -14.14 -19.47 10.16
CA ALA A 71 -15.36 -20.06 10.72
C ALA A 71 -15.82 -21.30 9.96
N LEU A 72 -15.73 -21.31 8.62
CA LEU A 72 -16.04 -22.48 7.78
C LEU A 72 -15.10 -23.66 8.10
N HIS A 73 -13.80 -23.40 8.19
CA HIS A 73 -12.82 -24.42 8.49
C HIS A 73 -13.03 -25.01 9.90
N VAL A 74 -13.21 -24.16 10.92
CA VAL A 74 -13.52 -24.60 12.30
C VAL A 74 -14.79 -25.44 12.33
N SER A 75 -15.85 -24.98 11.66
CA SER A 75 -17.11 -25.72 11.59
C SER A 75 -16.92 -27.09 10.94
N TRP A 76 -16.20 -27.15 9.82
CA TRP A 76 -15.90 -28.39 9.11
C TRP A 76 -15.09 -29.37 9.97
N THR A 77 -14.05 -28.91 10.68
CA THR A 77 -13.26 -29.76 11.58
C THR A 77 -14.06 -30.35 12.74
N ASN A 78 -15.16 -29.70 13.13
CA ASN A 78 -16.03 -30.14 14.22
C ASN A 78 -17.20 -31.04 13.73
N LEU A 79 -17.35 -31.28 12.43
CA LEU A 79 -18.38 -32.18 11.91
C LEU A 79 -18.04 -33.64 12.22
N LYS A 80 -19.06 -34.42 12.58
CA LYS A 80 -18.91 -35.87 12.84
C LYS A 80 -18.67 -36.69 11.56
N ASP A 81 -19.14 -36.16 10.42
CA ASP A 81 -18.94 -36.75 9.10
C ASP A 81 -18.63 -35.62 8.11
N THR A 82 -17.45 -35.69 7.50
CA THR A 82 -16.92 -34.71 6.55
C THR A 82 -16.83 -35.27 5.13
N GLN A 83 -17.25 -36.52 4.87
CA GLN A 83 -16.99 -37.22 3.61
C GLN A 83 -17.58 -36.54 2.37
N ALA A 84 -18.57 -35.67 2.53
CA ALA A 84 -19.20 -34.92 1.43
C ALA A 84 -18.53 -33.57 1.10
N ILE A 85 -17.60 -33.08 1.93
CA ILE A 85 -16.99 -31.75 1.79
C ILE A 85 -15.47 -31.86 1.80
N ASP A 86 -14.86 -31.64 0.63
CA ASP A 86 -13.41 -31.52 0.46
C ASP A 86 -12.88 -30.28 1.22
N GLU A 87 -11.83 -30.48 2.02
CA GLU A 87 -11.14 -29.44 2.80
C GLU A 87 -10.75 -28.23 1.94
N ARG A 88 -10.33 -28.46 0.69
CA ARG A 88 -9.95 -27.40 -0.25
C ARG A 88 -11.08 -26.39 -0.48
N ARG A 89 -12.34 -26.77 -0.29
CA ARG A 89 -13.51 -25.89 -0.45
C ARG A 89 -13.75 -24.98 0.76
N VAL A 90 -13.15 -25.29 1.91
CA VAL A 90 -13.21 -24.49 3.15
C VAL A 90 -11.88 -23.83 3.50
N THR A 91 -10.87 -23.96 2.64
CA THR A 91 -9.60 -23.24 2.74
C THR A 91 -9.64 -21.93 1.97
N PHE A 92 -9.23 -20.84 2.62
CA PHE A 92 -8.99 -19.57 1.92
C PHE A 92 -7.73 -19.69 1.05
N LEU A 93 -7.86 -19.50 -0.26
CA LEU A 93 -6.75 -19.65 -1.22
C LEU A 93 -6.04 -18.32 -1.58
N GLY A 94 -6.50 -17.21 -1.02
CA GLY A 94 -6.02 -15.87 -1.38
C GLY A 94 -6.75 -15.26 -2.58
N VAL A 95 -6.13 -14.23 -3.15
CA VAL A 95 -6.64 -13.41 -4.27
C VAL A 95 -5.60 -13.37 -5.38
#